data_AF-A0A7J2R5Q8-F1
#
_entry.id   AF-A0A7J2R5Q8-F1
#
_cell.length_a   1.000
_cell.length_b   1.000
_cell.length_c   1.000
_cell.angle_alpha   90.00
_cell.angle_beta   90.00
_cell.angle_gamma   90.00
#
_symmetry.space_group_name_H-M   'P 1'
#
loop_
_entity.id
_entity.type
_entity.pdbx_description
1 polymer ?
#
loop_
_entity_poly.entity_id
_entity_poly.type
_entity_poly.pdbx_seq_one_letter_code
_entity_poly.pdbx_strand_id
1 'polypeptide(L)'
;PDPFNNLQFCVSSNVEPNVPFFPAAYHFSEKPAFSLALEMADEVVQVIEESKTIRNAQDNLLAKFNEIYDAVTQISEKLSRKFDIKFEGIDFSPAPFPEVDKSIGTAIEKLGFEYFGANGTLTGVALIKNSIPVDKEKVIGFSGFMQPVLEDYTLSKRLSENKYNLDSLLLYSTMCGTGLDVVPLPGDITEKEIFYILLDLCTISVRLNKPLTARLMPIPGKSIGDDVEFDFEYFAPSKIINFNRLTSENKTDLFYRDEKNLRFF
;
A
#
# COMPACT_ATOMS: atom_id res chain seq x y z
N PRO A 1 11.83 -10.28 -20.38
CA PRO A 1 10.66 -10.65 -19.54
C PRO A 1 9.70 -9.46 -19.54
N ASP A 2 8.39 -9.70 -19.53
CA ASP A 2 7.40 -8.62 -19.47
C ASP A 2 7.27 -8.11 -18.00
N PRO A 3 7.69 -6.88 -17.69
CA PRO A 3 7.62 -6.35 -16.33
C PRO A 3 6.18 -6.21 -15.81
N PHE A 4 5.19 -6.15 -16.70
CA PHE A 4 3.78 -6.04 -16.32
C PHE A 4 3.26 -7.31 -15.63
N ASN A 5 3.84 -8.48 -15.91
CA ASN A 5 3.47 -9.72 -15.22
C ASN A 5 3.76 -9.68 -13.71
N ASN A 6 4.69 -8.83 -13.25
CA ASN A 6 4.93 -8.64 -11.82
C ASN A 6 3.72 -8.02 -11.11
N LEU A 7 2.77 -7.42 -11.82
CA LEU A 7 1.51 -6.95 -11.25
C LEU A 7 0.71 -8.08 -10.58
N GLN A 8 0.88 -9.31 -11.07
CA GLN A 8 0.17 -10.50 -10.62
C GLN A 8 0.90 -11.25 -9.50
N PHE A 9 2.02 -10.72 -9.01
CA PHE A 9 2.82 -11.35 -7.97
C PHE A 9 3.10 -10.37 -6.83
N CYS A 10 2.99 -10.87 -5.60
CA CYS A 10 3.49 -10.16 -4.43
C CYS A 10 4.03 -11.16 -3.40
N VAL A 11 4.96 -10.71 -2.57
CA VAL A 11 5.30 -11.38 -1.32
C VAL A 11 4.45 -10.79 -0.21
N SER A 12 3.87 -11.62 0.65
CA SER A 12 3.01 -11.20 1.77
C SER A 12 3.53 -11.70 3.11
N SER A 13 3.36 -10.91 4.16
CA SER A 13 3.67 -11.27 5.56
C SER A 13 2.50 -10.85 6.46
N ASN A 14 2.08 -11.74 7.38
CA ASN A 14 0.94 -11.55 8.29
C ASN A 14 -0.39 -11.15 7.60
N VAL A 15 -0.60 -11.56 6.36
CA VAL A 15 -1.85 -11.33 5.63
C VAL A 15 -2.82 -12.48 5.91
N GLU A 16 -3.93 -12.18 6.56
CA GLU A 16 -5.02 -13.12 6.84
C GLU A 16 -5.80 -13.49 5.57
N PRO A 17 -6.60 -14.57 5.56
CA PRO A 17 -7.46 -14.90 4.43
C PRO A 17 -8.57 -13.85 4.24
N ASN A 18 -9.16 -13.84 3.05
CA ASN A 18 -10.29 -13.00 2.64
C ASN A 18 -9.98 -11.50 2.51
N VAL A 19 -8.70 -11.11 2.52
CA VAL A 19 -8.30 -9.75 2.16
C VAL A 19 -8.51 -9.54 0.65
N PRO A 20 -9.35 -8.58 0.23
CA PRO A 20 -9.70 -8.35 -1.18
C PRO A 20 -8.63 -7.55 -1.94
N PHE A 21 -7.35 -7.83 -1.71
CA PHE A 21 -6.22 -7.14 -2.33
C PHE A 21 -5.48 -8.05 -3.29
N PHE A 22 -5.52 -7.74 -4.57
CA PHE A 22 -4.78 -8.48 -5.58
C PHE A 22 -3.31 -8.05 -5.60
N PRO A 23 -2.32 -8.97 -5.66
CA PRO A 23 -2.43 -10.42 -5.80
C PRO A 23 -2.32 -11.20 -4.47
N ALA A 24 -2.36 -10.54 -3.32
CA ALA A 24 -2.26 -11.20 -2.00
C ALA A 24 -3.53 -11.96 -1.59
N ALA A 25 -4.64 -11.75 -2.29
CA ALA A 25 -5.94 -12.32 -1.94
C ALA A 25 -5.94 -13.85 -2.01
N TYR A 26 -6.33 -14.48 -0.90
CA TYR A 26 -6.58 -15.92 -0.84
C TYR A 26 -7.77 -16.22 0.06
N HIS A 27 -8.38 -17.39 -0.15
CA HIS A 27 -9.52 -17.88 0.63
C HIS A 27 -9.11 -19.12 1.43
N PHE A 28 -9.60 -19.23 2.66
CA PHE A 28 -9.28 -20.35 3.55
C PHE A 28 -10.54 -20.87 4.26
N SER A 29 -11.49 -21.35 3.47
CA SER A 29 -12.75 -21.94 3.94
C SER A 29 -13.36 -22.83 2.85
N GLU A 30 -14.21 -23.78 3.26
CA GLU A 30 -15.00 -24.63 2.35
C GLU A 30 -16.26 -23.94 1.82
N LYS A 31 -16.72 -22.89 2.52
CA LYS A 31 -17.93 -22.13 2.15
C LYS A 31 -17.56 -20.86 1.39
N PRO A 32 -18.30 -20.52 0.32
CA PRO A 32 -18.04 -19.32 -0.46
C PRO A 32 -18.23 -18.07 0.41
N ALA A 33 -17.36 -17.09 0.19
CA ALA A 33 -17.39 -15.81 0.86
C ALA A 33 -16.99 -14.69 -0.09
N PHE A 34 -17.35 -13.46 0.24
CA PHE A 34 -16.90 -12.27 -0.47
C PHE A 34 -16.48 -11.16 0.49
N SER A 35 -15.54 -10.35 0.00
CA SER A 35 -14.99 -9.17 0.65
C SER A 35 -14.93 -8.03 -0.36
N LEU A 36 -14.87 -6.79 0.10
CA LEU A 36 -14.85 -5.62 -0.77
C LEU A 36 -13.59 -4.77 -0.52
N ALA A 37 -12.94 -4.34 -1.60
CA ALA A 37 -11.98 -3.24 -1.60
C ALA A 37 -12.64 -2.05 -2.31
N LEU A 38 -12.40 -0.83 -1.84
CA LEU A 38 -13.09 0.37 -2.33
C LEU A 38 -12.09 1.37 -2.93
N GLU A 39 -12.35 1.80 -4.16
CA GLU A 39 -11.75 3.00 -4.74
C GLU A 39 -12.47 4.21 -4.16
N MET A 40 -11.82 4.88 -3.21
CA MET A 40 -12.41 5.99 -2.44
C MET A 40 -11.37 7.04 -2.01
N ALA A 41 -10.26 7.15 -2.74
CA ALA A 41 -9.26 8.17 -2.47
C ALA A 41 -9.79 9.60 -2.70
N ASP A 42 -10.78 9.76 -3.59
CA ASP A 42 -11.53 11.01 -3.81
C ASP A 42 -12.25 11.49 -2.55
N GLU A 43 -12.92 10.60 -1.82
CA GLU A 43 -13.56 10.93 -0.54
C GLU A 43 -12.53 11.46 0.47
N VAL A 44 -11.32 10.87 0.49
CA VAL A 44 -10.23 11.33 1.36
C VAL A 44 -9.74 12.72 0.97
N VAL A 45 -9.53 12.97 -0.33
CA VAL A 45 -9.11 14.27 -0.87
C VAL A 45 -10.15 15.34 -0.54
N GLN A 46 -11.42 15.08 -0.83
CA GLN A 46 -12.52 16.02 -0.63
C GLN A 46 -12.66 16.39 0.85
N VAL A 47 -12.70 15.39 1.75
CA VAL A 47 -12.86 15.64 3.18
C VAL A 47 -11.70 16.45 3.75
N ILE A 48 -10.46 16.16 3.32
CA ILE A 48 -9.30 16.92 3.77
C ILE A 48 -9.36 18.36 3.24
N GLU A 49 -9.73 18.57 1.99
CA GLU A 49 -9.83 19.91 1.38
C GLU A 49 -10.87 20.80 2.08
N GLU A 50 -11.99 20.23 2.49
CA GLU A 50 -13.06 20.94 3.21
C GLU A 50 -12.71 21.20 4.69
N SER A 51 -11.65 20.56 5.20
CA SER A 51 -11.28 20.62 6.61
C SER A 51 -10.31 21.76 6.92
N LYS A 52 -10.63 22.56 7.94
CA LYS A 52 -9.86 23.76 8.31
C LYS A 52 -8.62 23.46 9.17
N THR A 53 -8.63 22.34 9.87
CA THR A 53 -7.55 21.93 10.77
C THR A 53 -7.31 20.44 10.64
N ILE A 54 -6.10 19.98 10.97
CA ILE A 54 -5.72 18.57 11.02
C ILE A 54 -6.69 17.75 11.88
N ARG A 55 -7.12 18.31 13.02
CA ARG A 55 -8.10 17.65 13.89
C ARG A 55 -9.46 17.50 13.22
N ASN A 56 -9.94 18.55 12.55
CA ASN A 56 -11.20 18.46 11.80
C ASN A 56 -11.10 17.46 10.64
N ALA A 57 -9.96 17.42 9.94
CA ALA A 57 -9.73 16.44 8.89
C ALA A 57 -9.86 15.01 9.43
N GLN A 58 -9.25 14.70 10.57
CA GLN A 58 -9.36 13.39 11.21
C GLN A 58 -10.80 13.06 11.63
N ASP A 59 -11.47 13.99 12.32
CA ASP A 59 -12.85 13.80 12.79
C ASP A 59 -13.83 13.61 11.61
N ASN A 60 -13.67 14.40 10.54
CA ASN A 60 -14.50 14.33 9.35
C ASN A 60 -14.22 13.07 8.52
N LEU A 61 -12.97 12.63 8.41
CA LEU A 61 -12.61 11.38 7.73
C LEU A 61 -13.22 10.19 8.47
N LEU A 62 -13.13 10.15 9.79
CA LEU A 62 -13.77 9.11 10.60
C LEU A 62 -15.29 9.10 10.39
N ALA A 63 -15.93 10.27 10.36
CA ALA A 63 -17.36 10.37 10.10
C ALA A 63 -17.72 9.83 8.70
N LYS A 64 -16.95 10.22 7.67
CA LYS A 64 -17.14 9.76 6.28
C LYS A 64 -16.93 8.25 6.15
N PHE A 65 -15.89 7.69 6.75
CA PHE A 65 -15.67 6.23 6.70
C PHE A 65 -16.77 5.46 7.42
N ASN A 66 -17.30 5.98 8.54
CA ASN A 66 -18.46 5.37 9.20
C ASN A 66 -19.72 5.41 8.32
N GLU A 67 -19.97 6.51 7.63
CA GLU A 67 -21.08 6.63 6.68
C GLU A 67 -20.97 5.58 5.55
N ILE A 68 -19.80 5.48 4.93
CA ILE A 68 -19.51 4.48 3.88
C ILE A 68 -19.67 3.06 4.43
N TYR A 69 -19.12 2.79 5.62
CA TYR A 69 -19.21 1.49 6.28
C TYR A 69 -20.67 1.06 6.48
N ASP A 70 -21.50 1.92 7.05
CA ASP A 70 -22.88 1.58 7.39
C ASP A 70 -23.68 1.31 6.10
N ALA A 71 -23.50 2.13 5.05
CA ALA A 71 -24.16 1.95 3.76
C ALA A 71 -23.74 0.65 3.05
N VAL A 72 -22.44 0.40 2.92
CA VAL A 72 -21.91 -0.77 2.20
C VAL A 72 -22.21 -2.07 2.97
N THR A 73 -22.08 -2.05 4.30
CA THR A 73 -22.39 -3.21 5.15
C THR A 73 -23.87 -3.58 5.06
N GLN A 74 -24.79 -2.60 5.10
CA GLN A 74 -26.22 -2.87 4.97
C GLN A 74 -26.57 -3.56 3.66
N ILE A 75 -25.99 -3.10 2.54
CA ILE A 75 -26.19 -3.69 1.21
C ILE A 75 -25.59 -5.09 1.17
N SER A 76 -24.35 -5.26 1.63
CA SER A 76 -23.61 -6.51 1.58
C SER A 76 -24.26 -7.60 2.44
N GLU A 77 -24.74 -7.26 3.64
CA GLU A 77 -25.47 -8.18 4.51
C GLU A 77 -26.80 -8.63 3.90
N LYS A 78 -27.47 -7.75 3.15
CA LYS A 78 -28.69 -8.12 2.39
C LYS A 78 -28.37 -9.11 1.27
N LEU A 79 -27.27 -8.90 0.54
CA LEU A 79 -26.82 -9.81 -0.51
C LEU A 79 -26.36 -11.15 0.07
N SER A 80 -25.61 -11.12 1.17
CA SER A 80 -25.16 -12.29 1.92
C SER A 80 -26.33 -13.22 2.27
N ARG A 81 -27.40 -12.68 2.89
CA ARG A 81 -28.62 -13.45 3.20
C ARG A 81 -29.36 -13.94 1.96
N LYS A 82 -29.38 -13.16 0.88
CA LYS A 82 -30.11 -13.51 -0.35
C LYS A 82 -29.46 -14.67 -1.09
N PHE A 83 -28.14 -14.73 -1.12
CA PHE A 83 -27.37 -15.69 -1.91
C PHE A 83 -26.73 -16.80 -1.09
N ASP A 84 -26.84 -16.76 0.25
CA ASP A 84 -26.16 -17.70 1.16
C ASP A 84 -24.63 -17.72 0.95
N ILE A 85 -24.05 -16.54 0.73
CA ILE A 85 -22.60 -16.33 0.58
C ILE A 85 -22.16 -15.38 1.68
N LYS A 86 -21.18 -15.78 2.50
CA LYS A 86 -20.76 -14.99 3.66
C LYS A 86 -20.10 -13.68 3.21
N PHE A 87 -20.56 -12.57 3.79
CA PHE A 87 -19.85 -11.30 3.72
C PHE A 87 -18.79 -11.25 4.82
N GLU A 88 -17.51 -11.26 4.44
CA GLU A 88 -16.40 -11.20 5.40
C GLU A 88 -16.17 -9.78 5.88
N GLY A 89 -16.14 -8.81 4.96
CA GLY A 89 -16.02 -7.40 5.30
C GLY A 89 -15.49 -6.54 4.16
N ILE A 90 -14.98 -5.37 4.55
CA ILE A 90 -14.48 -4.33 3.69
C ILE A 90 -13.04 -4.02 4.10
N ASP A 91 -12.12 -4.01 3.14
CA ASP A 91 -10.82 -3.38 3.32
C ASP A 91 -10.97 -1.87 3.11
N PHE A 92 -10.80 -1.10 4.19
CA PHE A 92 -10.94 0.35 4.18
C PHE A 92 -9.68 1.08 3.72
N SER A 93 -8.74 0.36 3.10
CA SER A 93 -7.62 1.00 2.46
C SER A 93 -8.10 1.77 1.24
N PRO A 94 -8.03 3.12 1.20
CA PRO A 94 -8.62 3.90 0.13
C PRO A 94 -7.80 3.68 -1.14
N ALA A 95 -8.34 2.95 -2.12
CA ALA A 95 -7.61 2.72 -3.36
C ALA A 95 -7.56 4.01 -4.19
N PRO A 96 -6.37 4.43 -4.65
CA PRO A 96 -6.22 5.59 -5.51
C PRO A 96 -6.43 5.24 -6.98
N PHE A 97 -6.50 6.29 -7.79
CA PHE A 97 -6.47 6.24 -9.25
C PHE A 97 -5.47 7.31 -9.73
N PRO A 98 -4.84 7.21 -10.92
CA PRO A 98 -3.81 8.14 -11.39
C PRO A 98 -4.36 9.52 -11.82
N GLU A 99 -5.29 10.07 -11.04
CA GLU A 99 -5.86 11.41 -11.16
C GLU A 99 -5.59 12.21 -9.86
N VAL A 100 -5.48 13.53 -9.98
CA VAL A 100 -5.08 14.41 -8.87
C VAL A 100 -6.05 14.33 -7.70
N ASP A 101 -7.34 14.31 -8.00
CA ASP A 101 -8.46 14.26 -7.07
C ASP A 101 -8.69 12.86 -6.49
N LYS A 102 -8.04 11.82 -7.02
CA LYS A 102 -8.09 10.43 -6.53
C LYS A 102 -6.74 9.95 -6.01
N SER A 103 -5.92 10.86 -5.50
CA SER A 103 -4.58 10.58 -5.01
C SER A 103 -4.47 10.83 -3.51
N ILE A 104 -4.04 9.81 -2.78
CA ILE A 104 -3.74 9.93 -1.35
C ILE A 104 -2.49 10.78 -1.12
N GLY A 105 -1.53 10.75 -2.05
CA GLY A 105 -0.44 11.72 -2.04
C GLY A 105 -0.94 13.17 -2.09
N THR A 106 -1.93 13.47 -2.94
CA THR A 106 -2.58 14.80 -2.97
C THR A 106 -3.29 15.10 -1.65
N ALA A 107 -4.00 14.12 -1.10
CA ALA A 107 -4.71 14.26 0.17
C ALA A 107 -3.74 14.62 1.30
N ILE A 108 -2.56 13.98 1.35
CA ILE A 108 -1.49 14.30 2.30
C ILE A 108 -0.97 15.72 2.09
N GLU A 109 -0.69 16.14 0.86
CA GLU A 109 -0.24 17.53 0.61
C GLU A 109 -1.29 18.57 1.03
N LYS A 110 -2.58 18.28 0.84
CA LYS A 110 -3.70 19.14 1.27
C LYS A 110 -3.84 19.28 2.79
N LEU A 111 -3.24 18.38 3.60
CA LEU A 111 -3.13 18.59 5.06
C LEU A 111 -2.20 19.75 5.44
N GLY A 112 -1.49 20.34 4.47
CA GLY A 112 -0.56 21.46 4.66
C GLY A 112 0.91 21.05 4.71
N PHE A 113 1.25 19.82 4.30
CA PHE A 113 2.64 19.40 4.10
C PHE A 113 3.14 19.89 2.73
N GLU A 114 4.43 20.23 2.63
CA GLU A 114 4.99 20.88 1.42
C GLU A 114 4.91 19.98 0.17
N TYR A 115 5.23 18.70 0.32
CA TYR A 115 5.10 17.67 -0.70
C TYR A 115 5.10 16.27 -0.07
N PHE A 116 4.49 15.29 -0.74
CA PHE A 116 4.63 13.89 -0.34
C PHE A 116 6.10 13.45 -0.47
N GLY A 117 6.67 12.92 0.60
CA GLY A 117 8.11 12.64 0.71
C GLY A 117 8.86 13.58 1.65
N ALA A 118 8.29 14.75 1.96
CA ALA A 118 8.89 15.70 2.90
C ALA A 118 8.87 15.18 4.35
N ASN A 119 9.67 15.81 5.21
CA ASN A 119 9.54 15.67 6.66
C ASN A 119 8.09 15.96 7.10
N GLY A 120 7.49 15.05 7.87
CA GLY A 120 6.09 15.15 8.29
C GLY A 120 5.12 14.30 7.46
N THR A 121 5.50 13.78 6.28
CA THR A 121 4.66 12.87 5.48
C THR A 121 4.12 11.69 6.30
N LEU A 122 4.96 11.11 7.18
CA LEU A 122 4.56 10.02 8.07
C LEU A 122 3.38 10.39 8.99
N THR A 123 3.29 11.66 9.42
CA THR A 123 2.15 12.16 10.21
C THR A 123 0.87 12.18 9.39
N GLY A 124 0.94 12.59 8.11
CA GLY A 124 -0.20 12.54 7.19
C GLY A 124 -0.68 11.11 6.96
N VAL A 125 0.25 10.18 6.72
CA VAL A 125 -0.03 8.74 6.61
C VAL A 125 -0.72 8.21 7.88
N ALA A 126 -0.18 8.55 9.05
CA ALA A 126 -0.74 8.13 10.32
C ALA A 126 -2.14 8.72 10.57
N LEU A 127 -2.40 9.96 10.16
CA LEU A 127 -3.71 10.59 10.29
C LEU A 127 -4.77 9.83 9.48
N ILE A 128 -4.51 9.57 8.20
CA ILE A 128 -5.45 8.86 7.33
C ILE A 128 -5.71 7.46 7.89
N LYS A 129 -4.65 6.71 8.21
CA LYS A 129 -4.78 5.37 8.81
C LYS A 129 -5.57 5.40 10.13
N ASN A 130 -5.35 6.38 10.99
CA ASN A 130 -6.03 6.48 12.28
C ASN A 130 -7.42 7.11 12.19
N SER A 131 -7.87 7.49 10.99
CA SER A 131 -9.25 7.91 10.74
C SER A 131 -10.15 6.73 10.37
N ILE A 132 -9.58 5.58 9.99
CA ILE A 132 -10.33 4.37 9.66
C ILE A 132 -10.92 3.76 10.95
N PRO A 133 -12.22 3.40 10.98
CA PRO A 133 -12.88 2.89 12.17
C PRO A 133 -12.38 1.47 12.52
N VAL A 134 -11.69 1.33 13.66
CA VAL A 134 -11.08 0.06 14.10
C VAL A 134 -12.00 -0.79 15.00
N ASP A 135 -13.10 -0.22 15.47
CA ASP A 135 -14.08 -0.85 16.36
C ASP A 135 -15.18 -1.60 15.61
N LYS A 136 -15.18 -1.52 14.28
CA LYS A 136 -16.19 -2.12 13.39
C LYS A 136 -15.77 -3.53 12.97
N GLU A 137 -16.60 -4.52 13.27
CA GLU A 137 -16.31 -5.95 13.02
C GLU A 137 -16.09 -6.32 11.54
N LYS A 138 -16.64 -5.55 10.60
CA LYS A 138 -16.50 -5.79 9.15
C LYS A 138 -15.39 -4.97 8.50
N VAL A 139 -14.55 -4.31 9.28
CA VAL A 139 -13.31 -3.70 8.77
C VAL A 139 -12.21 -4.75 8.82
N ILE A 140 -11.73 -5.18 7.66
CA ILE A 140 -10.82 -6.31 7.49
C ILE A 140 -9.59 -5.92 6.66
N GLY A 141 -8.67 -6.85 6.48
CA GLY A 141 -7.52 -6.67 5.59
C GLY A 141 -6.53 -5.63 6.07
N PHE A 142 -6.01 -4.86 5.14
CA PHE A 142 -4.98 -3.86 5.46
C PHE A 142 -5.59 -2.66 6.18
N SER A 143 -6.79 -2.24 5.76
CA SER A 143 -7.57 -1.12 6.32
C SER A 143 -6.69 0.05 6.77
N GLY A 144 -5.89 0.57 5.83
CA GLY A 144 -4.87 1.57 6.07
C GLY A 144 -4.47 2.33 4.82
N PHE A 145 -3.43 3.16 4.90
CA PHE A 145 -2.87 3.81 3.71
C PHE A 145 -2.29 2.74 2.74
N MET A 146 -2.69 2.77 1.47
CA MET A 146 -1.99 2.05 0.40
C MET A 146 -1.05 3.02 -0.28
N GLN A 147 0.18 2.59 -0.59
CA GLN A 147 1.15 3.38 -1.34
C GLN A 147 1.49 2.75 -2.70
N PRO A 148 0.50 2.54 -3.58
CA PRO A 148 0.75 2.00 -4.91
C PRO A 148 1.44 3.09 -5.74
N VAL A 149 2.76 3.03 -5.80
CA VAL A 149 3.61 4.09 -6.36
C VAL A 149 3.16 4.51 -7.76
N LEU A 150 2.86 3.55 -8.63
CA LEU A 150 2.43 3.81 -10.00
C LEU A 150 0.93 4.07 -10.14
N GLU A 151 0.09 3.71 -9.18
CA GLU A 151 -1.37 3.90 -9.29
C GLU A 151 -1.85 5.23 -8.68
N ASP A 152 -1.03 5.88 -7.84
CA ASP A 152 -1.32 7.18 -7.26
C ASP A 152 -0.56 8.30 -7.99
N TYR A 153 -1.31 9.27 -8.51
CA TYR A 153 -0.78 10.40 -9.28
C TYR A 153 0.35 11.16 -8.55
N THR A 154 0.11 11.56 -7.30
CA THR A 154 1.06 12.40 -6.56
C THR A 154 2.27 11.59 -6.11
N LEU A 155 2.11 10.32 -5.71
CA LEU A 155 3.26 9.44 -5.45
C LEU A 155 4.14 9.33 -6.70
N SER A 156 3.57 8.97 -7.85
CA SER A 156 4.30 8.87 -9.13
C SER A 156 5.02 10.15 -9.51
N LYS A 157 4.36 11.30 -9.36
CA LYS A 157 4.93 12.62 -9.61
C LYS A 157 6.08 12.93 -8.67
N ARG A 158 5.90 12.75 -7.36
CA ARG A 158 6.93 13.07 -6.35
C ARG A 158 8.13 12.13 -6.43
N LEU A 159 7.93 10.88 -6.84
CA LEU A 159 9.02 9.98 -7.17
C LEU A 159 9.84 10.50 -8.36
N SER A 160 9.18 10.96 -9.42
CA SER A 160 9.83 11.52 -10.61
C SER A 160 10.67 12.77 -10.31
N GLU A 161 10.26 13.52 -9.28
CA GLU A 161 10.94 14.68 -8.74
C GLU A 161 12.03 14.33 -7.70
N ASN A 162 12.31 13.03 -7.47
CA ASN A 162 13.25 12.51 -6.47
C ASN A 162 12.96 12.98 -5.02
N LYS A 163 11.68 13.11 -4.66
CA LYS A 163 11.27 13.59 -3.32
C LYS A 163 11.22 12.53 -2.25
N TYR A 164 11.20 11.26 -2.63
CA TYR A 164 11.27 10.12 -1.73
C TYR A 164 11.96 8.93 -2.42
N ASN A 165 12.27 7.91 -1.64
CA ASN A 165 12.99 6.72 -2.08
C ASN A 165 12.43 5.46 -1.40
N LEU A 166 13.07 4.30 -1.62
CA LEU A 166 12.61 3.04 -1.05
C LEU A 166 12.57 3.06 0.49
N ASP A 167 13.57 3.67 1.14
CA ASP A 167 13.62 3.78 2.61
C ASP A 167 12.45 4.61 3.16
N SER A 168 12.02 5.62 2.39
CA SER A 168 10.82 6.42 2.72
C SER A 168 9.56 5.55 2.69
N LEU A 169 9.40 4.71 1.67
CA LEU A 169 8.26 3.78 1.57
C LEU A 169 8.28 2.73 2.69
N LEU A 170 9.46 2.22 3.07
CA LEU A 170 9.61 1.32 4.22
C LEU A 170 9.24 2.03 5.54
N LEU A 171 9.66 3.28 5.72
CA LEU A 171 9.25 4.09 6.87
C LEU A 171 7.73 4.27 6.90
N TYR A 172 7.10 4.62 5.78
CA TYR A 172 5.64 4.77 5.71
C TYR A 172 4.93 3.42 5.94
N SER A 173 5.55 2.30 5.55
CA SER A 173 5.04 0.94 5.82
C SER A 173 4.90 0.63 7.31
N THR A 174 5.60 1.34 8.20
CA THR A 174 5.40 1.21 9.65
C THR A 174 4.00 1.69 10.08
N MET A 175 3.41 2.66 9.37
CA MET A 175 2.10 3.25 9.67
C MET A 175 1.01 2.89 8.67
N CYS A 176 1.36 2.49 7.44
CA CYS A 176 0.41 2.22 6.36
C CYS A 176 -0.25 0.83 6.45
N GLY A 177 -1.24 0.56 5.62
CA GLY A 177 -1.90 -0.74 5.56
C GLY A 177 -1.09 -1.77 4.76
N THR A 178 -0.61 -1.41 3.57
CA THR A 178 -0.33 -2.42 2.51
C THR A 178 1.14 -2.81 2.33
N GLY A 179 2.11 -1.94 2.62
CA GLY A 179 3.54 -2.19 2.38
C GLY A 179 4.08 -1.56 1.11
N LEU A 180 4.96 -2.25 0.39
CA LEU A 180 5.59 -1.78 -0.85
C LEU A 180 4.75 -2.22 -2.05
N ASP A 181 4.17 -1.27 -2.77
CA ASP A 181 3.22 -1.61 -3.81
C ASP A 181 3.49 -0.93 -5.16
N VAL A 182 3.44 -1.70 -6.24
CA VAL A 182 3.83 -1.32 -7.62
C VAL A 182 5.10 -0.48 -7.67
N VAL A 183 6.15 -0.94 -6.98
CA VAL A 183 7.40 -0.19 -6.85
C VAL A 183 8.30 -0.45 -8.07
N PRO A 184 8.57 0.55 -8.94
CA PRO A 184 9.42 0.37 -10.11
C PRO A 184 10.89 0.27 -9.70
N LEU A 185 11.52 -0.88 -9.93
CA LEU A 185 12.92 -1.19 -9.59
C LEU A 185 13.76 -1.34 -10.86
N PRO A 186 15.09 -1.09 -10.80
CA PRO A 186 15.94 -1.24 -11.98
C PRO A 186 15.99 -2.71 -12.40
N GLY A 187 16.09 -2.93 -13.71
CA GLY A 187 16.07 -4.28 -14.28
C GLY A 187 17.29 -5.13 -13.94
N ASP A 188 18.38 -4.50 -13.49
CA ASP A 188 19.61 -5.14 -13.03
C ASP A 188 19.64 -5.35 -11.51
N ILE A 189 18.53 -5.17 -10.80
CA ILE A 189 18.45 -5.49 -9.37
C ILE A 189 18.77 -6.97 -9.14
N THR A 190 19.59 -7.24 -8.14
CA THR A 190 20.01 -8.61 -7.82
C THR A 190 19.01 -9.32 -6.91
N GLU A 191 18.97 -10.65 -6.95
CA GLU A 191 18.17 -11.46 -6.01
C GLU A 191 18.52 -11.14 -4.55
N LYS A 192 19.80 -10.89 -4.27
CA LYS A 192 20.28 -10.50 -2.94
C LYS A 192 19.68 -9.16 -2.49
N GLU A 193 19.63 -8.16 -3.37
CA GLU A 193 18.99 -6.87 -3.07
C GLU A 193 17.50 -7.03 -2.82
N ILE A 194 16.79 -7.80 -3.66
CA ILE A 194 15.37 -8.12 -3.45
C ILE A 194 15.18 -8.81 -2.10
N PHE A 195 16.00 -9.81 -1.77
CA PHE A 195 15.94 -10.52 -0.49
C PHE A 195 16.00 -9.57 0.71
N TYR A 196 16.95 -8.62 0.73
CA TYR A 196 17.07 -7.70 1.85
C TYR A 196 15.93 -6.70 1.93
N ILE A 197 15.41 -6.22 0.80
CA ILE A 197 14.20 -5.37 0.76
C ILE A 197 13.00 -6.11 1.35
N LEU A 198 12.81 -7.37 0.96
CA LEU A 198 11.74 -8.22 1.50
C LEU A 198 11.97 -8.54 2.98
N LEU A 199 13.21 -8.75 3.41
CA LEU A 199 13.56 -9.00 4.80
C LEU A 199 13.22 -7.80 5.69
N ASP A 200 13.51 -6.57 5.23
CA ASP A 200 13.14 -5.34 5.94
C ASP A 200 11.61 -5.22 6.08
N LEU A 201 10.87 -5.45 4.99
CA LEU A 201 9.40 -5.45 5.02
C LEU A 201 8.85 -6.49 6.00
N CYS A 202 9.32 -7.74 5.91
CA CYS A 202 8.90 -8.83 6.80
C CYS A 202 9.26 -8.52 8.25
N THR A 203 10.41 -7.92 8.52
CA THR A 203 10.82 -7.49 9.86
C THR A 203 9.85 -6.47 10.43
N ILE A 204 9.43 -5.47 9.63
CA ILE A 204 8.41 -4.48 10.02
C ILE A 204 7.08 -5.18 10.30
N SER A 205 6.64 -6.05 9.39
CA SER A 205 5.37 -6.79 9.50
C SER A 205 5.30 -7.63 10.77
N VAL A 206 6.34 -8.41 11.06
CA VAL A 206 6.42 -9.27 12.25
C VAL A 206 6.54 -8.43 13.52
N ARG A 207 7.40 -7.40 13.53
CA ARG A 207 7.59 -6.53 14.71
C ARG A 207 6.31 -5.83 15.14
N LEU A 208 5.54 -5.35 14.18
CA LEU A 208 4.33 -4.57 14.41
C LEU A 208 3.06 -5.44 14.38
N ASN A 209 3.20 -6.76 14.17
CA ASN A 209 2.10 -7.70 13.99
C ASN A 209 1.04 -7.18 13.01
N LYS A 210 1.50 -6.78 11.82
CA LYS A 210 0.64 -6.15 10.81
C LYS A 210 0.79 -6.79 9.44
N PRO A 211 -0.29 -6.87 8.65
CA PRO A 211 -0.23 -7.37 7.29
C PRO A 211 0.61 -6.40 6.43
N LEU A 212 1.56 -6.91 5.65
CA LEU A 212 2.28 -6.14 4.64
C LEU A 212 2.53 -7.00 3.40
N THR A 213 2.65 -6.34 2.26
CA THR A 213 2.97 -6.93 0.96
C THR A 213 4.10 -6.18 0.27
N ALA A 214 4.75 -6.87 -0.66
CA ALA A 214 5.73 -6.33 -1.59
C ALA A 214 5.36 -6.74 -3.01
N ARG A 215 4.81 -5.81 -3.79
CA ARG A 215 4.65 -5.90 -5.25
C ARG A 215 5.76 -5.07 -5.89
N LEU A 216 6.88 -5.73 -6.14
CA LEU A 216 8.10 -5.13 -6.70
C LEU A 216 8.15 -5.33 -8.21
N MET A 217 8.54 -4.30 -8.95
CA MET A 217 8.54 -4.31 -10.41
C MET A 217 9.94 -4.03 -10.99
N PRO A 218 10.84 -5.03 -11.06
CA PRO A 218 12.08 -4.90 -11.83
C PRO A 218 11.78 -4.66 -13.32
N ILE A 219 12.27 -3.56 -13.89
CA ILE A 219 11.98 -3.16 -15.27
C ILE A 219 13.21 -3.38 -16.17
N PRO A 220 13.20 -4.39 -17.07
CA PRO A 220 14.36 -4.73 -17.89
C PRO A 220 14.90 -3.55 -18.70
N GLY A 221 16.23 -3.39 -18.70
CA GLY A 221 16.90 -2.34 -19.46
C GLY A 221 16.77 -0.93 -18.88
N LYS A 222 16.16 -0.78 -17.70
CA LYS A 222 16.04 0.50 -16.98
C LYS A 222 16.93 0.52 -15.74
N SER A 223 17.53 1.67 -15.49
CA SER A 223 18.37 2.00 -14.34
C SER A 223 17.70 3.03 -13.45
N ILE A 224 18.23 3.21 -12.23
CA ILE A 224 17.71 4.19 -11.26
C ILE A 224 17.57 5.58 -11.90
N GLY A 225 16.40 6.20 -11.76
CA GLY A 225 16.10 7.52 -12.31
C GLY A 225 15.63 7.54 -13.76
N ASP A 226 15.65 6.41 -14.48
CA ASP A 226 15.07 6.32 -15.82
C ASP A 226 13.55 6.44 -15.77
N ASP A 227 12.96 7.05 -16.80
CA ASP A 227 11.52 7.17 -16.95
C ASP A 227 10.85 5.80 -17.16
N VAL A 228 9.68 5.65 -16.55
CA VAL A 228 8.84 4.47 -16.57
C VAL A 228 7.43 4.88 -16.98
N GLU A 229 6.93 4.26 -18.03
CA GLU A 229 5.59 4.46 -18.54
C GLU A 229 5.06 3.11 -19.03
N PHE A 230 3.81 2.82 -18.68
CA PHE A 230 3.11 1.62 -19.11
C PHE A 230 1.84 2.05 -19.85
N ASP A 231 1.48 1.33 -20.90
CA ASP A 231 0.18 1.48 -21.56
C ASP A 231 -0.90 0.78 -20.72
N PHE A 232 -1.24 1.38 -19.58
CA PHE A 232 -2.22 0.87 -18.62
C PHE A 232 -2.90 2.02 -17.89
N GLU A 233 -4.23 2.08 -17.96
CA GLU A 233 -5.02 3.25 -17.50
C GLU A 233 -4.90 3.53 -15.99
N TYR A 234 -4.55 2.52 -15.20
CA TYR A 234 -4.37 2.66 -13.75
C TYR A 234 -2.97 3.11 -13.37
N PHE A 235 -2.03 3.26 -14.31
CA PHE A 235 -0.66 3.69 -14.01
C PHE A 235 -0.37 5.10 -14.49
N ALA A 236 0.20 5.91 -13.60
CA ALA A 236 0.80 7.19 -13.92
C ALA A 236 2.28 6.99 -14.35
N PRO A 237 2.79 7.82 -15.29
CA PRO A 237 4.21 7.86 -15.60
C PRO A 237 5.04 8.22 -14.36
N SER A 238 6.16 7.54 -14.18
CA SER A 238 7.07 7.77 -13.05
C SER A 238 8.53 7.48 -13.42
N LYS A 239 9.37 7.20 -12.41
CA LYS A 239 10.78 6.83 -12.57
C LYS A 239 11.14 5.58 -11.78
N ILE A 240 12.21 4.91 -12.19
CA ILE A 240 12.82 3.85 -11.38
C ILE A 240 13.28 4.43 -10.05
N ILE A 241 12.78 3.86 -8.94
CA ILE A 241 13.06 4.36 -7.59
C ILE A 241 14.53 4.19 -7.21
N ASN A 242 15.03 5.15 -6.43
CA ASN A 242 16.36 5.07 -5.85
C ASN A 242 16.36 4.20 -4.58
N PHE A 243 17.42 3.41 -4.39
CA PHE A 243 17.71 2.63 -3.19
C PHE A 243 19.21 2.33 -3.09
N ASN A 244 19.65 1.90 -1.90
CA ASN A 244 21.06 1.60 -1.65
C ASN A 244 21.48 0.27 -2.32
N ARG A 245 22.33 0.33 -3.35
CA ARG A 245 22.86 -0.86 -4.04
C ARG A 245 23.90 -1.59 -3.20
N LEU A 246 23.91 -2.92 -3.26
CA LEU A 246 24.88 -3.75 -2.54
C LEU A 246 26.14 -3.97 -3.39
N THR A 247 27.30 -3.56 -2.89
CA THR A 247 28.56 -3.55 -3.65
C THR A 247 29.62 -4.56 -3.18
N SER A 248 29.41 -5.22 -2.03
CA SER A 248 30.39 -6.13 -1.44
C SER A 248 29.97 -7.60 -1.54
N GLU A 249 30.96 -8.46 -1.81
CA GLU A 249 30.84 -9.90 -1.64
C GLU A 249 31.31 -10.28 -0.23
N ASN A 250 30.37 -10.63 0.64
CA ASN A 250 30.65 -11.21 1.94
C ASN A 250 30.37 -12.71 1.89
N LYS A 251 31.38 -13.56 2.07
CA LYS A 251 31.20 -15.04 2.11
C LYS A 251 30.31 -15.52 3.27
N THR A 252 30.09 -14.65 4.25
CA THR A 252 29.23 -14.89 5.41
C THR A 252 27.93 -14.08 5.33
N ASP A 253 27.58 -13.54 4.16
CA ASP A 253 26.33 -12.81 3.93
C ASP A 253 25.11 -13.67 4.29
N LEU A 254 24.10 -13.08 4.94
CA LEU A 254 22.90 -13.78 5.39
C LEU A 254 22.14 -14.41 4.21
N PHE A 255 22.17 -13.79 3.03
CA PHE A 255 21.51 -14.29 1.82
C PHE A 255 21.93 -15.71 1.44
N TYR A 256 23.18 -16.10 1.71
CA TYR A 256 23.70 -17.43 1.38
C TYR A 256 23.54 -18.44 2.52
N ARG A 257 23.00 -18.05 3.67
CA ARG A 257 22.85 -18.94 4.83
C ARG A 257 21.43 -19.49 4.90
N ASP A 258 21.29 -20.79 5.15
CA ASP A 258 20.00 -21.44 5.44
C ASP A 258 19.59 -21.23 6.92
N GLU A 259 19.46 -19.97 7.33
CA GLU A 259 19.10 -19.59 8.71
C GLU A 259 17.58 -19.55 8.89
N LYS A 260 17.02 -20.65 9.41
CA LYS A 260 15.55 -20.78 9.64
C LYS A 260 15.09 -20.27 10.99
N ASN A 261 16.00 -19.80 11.84
CA ASN A 261 15.76 -19.55 13.27
C ASN A 261 16.05 -18.10 13.69
N LEU A 262 15.79 -17.12 12.82
CA LEU A 262 15.81 -15.72 13.23
C LEU A 262 14.70 -15.48 14.27
N ARG A 263 15.07 -15.52 15.56
CA ARG A 263 14.21 -15.03 16.63
C ARG A 263 14.27 -13.51 16.61
N PHE A 264 13.29 -12.91 15.94
CA PHE A 264 13.17 -11.46 15.90
C PHE A 264 12.78 -10.89 17.26
N PHE A 265 11.89 -11.56 18.02
CA PHE A 265 11.37 -11.14 19.33
C PHE A 265 11.05 -12.34 20.23
#